data_AF-A0A4Q9VYM2-F1
#
_entry.id   AF-A0A4Q9VYM2-F1
#
_cell.length_a   1.000
_cell.length_b   1.000
_cell.length_c   1.000
_cell.angle_alpha   90.00
_cell.angle_beta   90.00
_cell.angle_gamma   90.00
#
_symmetry.space_group_name_H-M   'P 1'
#
loop_
_entity.id
_entity.type
_entity.pdbx_description
1 polymer ?
#
loop_
_entity_poly.entity_id
_entity_poly.type
_entity_poly.pdbx_seq_one_letter_code
_entity_poly.pdbx_strand_id
1 'polypeptide(L)'
;DDYVTGISYEDMTTGESQVVNLDGIFVQIGLVPNTSWLQNAVELNERGEVMINRDNATNVPGIFAAGDVTDQKNKQIIISMGAGANAALNAFDYIIRN
;
A
#
# COMPACT_ATOMS: atom_id res chain seq x y z
N ASP A 1 31.55 -3.40 -13.85
CA ASP A 1 30.80 -2.23 -13.37
C ASP A 1 29.37 -2.33 -13.85
N ASP A 2 28.50 -2.90 -13.01
CA ASP A 2 27.07 -3.11 -13.29
C ASP A 2 26.28 -1.85 -12.91
N TYR A 3 26.46 -0.77 -13.67
CA TYR A 3 25.71 0.47 -13.49
C TYR A 3 24.70 0.68 -14.63
N VAL A 4 23.63 1.41 -14.33
CA VAL A 4 22.68 1.88 -15.34
C VAL A 4 23.40 2.81 -16.32
N THR A 5 23.16 2.60 -17.61
CA THR A 5 23.66 3.47 -18.69
C THR A 5 22.55 4.07 -19.55
N GLY A 6 21.32 3.60 -19.37
CA GLY A 6 20.17 4.09 -20.12
C GLY A 6 18.92 3.25 -19.92
N ILE A 7 17.87 3.66 -20.63
CA ILE A 7 16.66 2.87 -20.85
C ILE A 7 16.45 2.65 -22.35
N SER A 8 15.85 1.51 -22.69
CA SER A 8 15.22 1.31 -23.99
C SER A 8 13.73 1.18 -23.79
N TYR A 9 12.94 1.87 -24.61
CA TYR A 9 11.49 1.83 -24.56
C TYR A 9 10.90 1.80 -25.98
N GLU A 10 9.70 1.25 -26.11
CA GLU A 10 8.91 1.31 -27.33
C GLU A 10 7.96 2.51 -27.28
N ASP A 11 8.01 3.36 -28.29
CA ASP A 11 7.03 4.43 -28.44
C ASP A 11 5.68 3.83 -28.86
N MET A 12 4.69 3.86 -27.96
CA MET A 12 3.37 3.26 -28.24
C MET A 12 2.58 3.95 -29.36
N THR A 13 3.00 5.13 -29.83
CA THR A 13 2.34 5.84 -30.94
C THR A 13 2.91 5.45 -32.31
N THR A 14 4.20 5.14 -32.38
CA THR A 14 4.91 4.82 -33.63
C THR A 14 5.31 3.34 -33.74
N GLY A 15 5.41 2.63 -32.63
CA GLY A 15 5.95 1.27 -32.52
C GLY A 15 7.48 1.20 -32.60
N GLU A 16 8.17 2.36 -32.63
CA GLU A 16 9.62 2.39 -32.76
C GLU A 16 10.32 2.21 -31.41
N SER A 17 11.42 1.46 -31.40
CA SER A 17 12.29 1.36 -30.23
C SER A 17 13.20 2.57 -30.13
N GLN A 18 13.25 3.16 -28.94
CA GLN A 18 14.07 4.31 -28.59
C GLN A 18 15.08 3.94 -27.50
N VAL A 19 16.18 4.69 -27.43
CA VAL A 19 17.20 4.57 -26.38
C VAL A 19 17.48 5.94 -25.78
N VAL A 20 17.45 6.03 -24.45
CA VAL A 20 17.80 7.25 -23.71
C VAL A 20 18.97 6.93 -22.79
N ASN A 21 20.11 7.59 -23.04
CA ASN A 21 21.28 7.48 -22.17
C ASN A 21 21.06 8.29 -20.89
N LEU A 22 21.26 7.66 -19.73
CA LEU A 22 21.11 8.25 -18.41
C LEU A 22 21.90 7.46 -17.37
N ASP A 23 22.19 8.07 -16.23
CA ASP A 23 23.02 7.47 -15.19
C ASP A 23 22.20 6.83 -14.04
N GLY A 24 20.87 7.00 -14.03
CA GLY A 24 20.02 6.48 -12.96
C GLY A 24 18.52 6.45 -13.29
N ILE A 25 17.82 5.45 -12.76
CA ILE A 25 16.39 5.22 -12.95
C ILE A 25 15.71 5.12 -11.58
N PHE A 26 14.63 5.87 -11.39
CA PHE A 26 13.75 5.77 -10.23
C PHE A 26 12.38 5.30 -10.70
N VAL A 27 12.01 4.06 -10.36
CA VAL A 27 10.71 3.48 -10.72
C VAL A 27 9.68 3.86 -9.66
N GLN A 28 8.70 4.69 -10.04
CA GLN A 28 7.63 5.15 -9.16
C GLN A 28 6.26 4.95 -9.81
N ILE A 29 5.81 3.69 -9.85
CA ILE A 29 4.53 3.27 -10.46
C ILE A 29 3.43 2.99 -9.43
N GLY A 30 3.64 3.40 -8.19
CA GLY A 30 2.75 3.15 -7.06
C GLY A 30 3.29 2.10 -6.08
N LEU A 31 2.50 1.80 -5.05
CA LEU A 31 2.83 0.83 -4.02
C LEU A 31 1.85 -0.33 -4.08
N VAL A 32 2.36 -1.55 -3.89
CA VAL A 32 1.57 -2.75 -3.71
C VAL A 32 1.50 -3.04 -2.20
N PRO A 33 0.29 -3.10 -1.60
CA PRO A 33 0.15 -3.48 -0.20
C PRO A 33 0.67 -4.90 0.07
N ASN A 34 1.31 -5.11 1.23
CA ASN A 34 1.81 -6.43 1.65
C ASN A 34 0.67 -7.31 2.21
N THR A 35 -0.37 -7.56 1.40
CA THR A 35 -1.62 -8.22 1.79
C THR A 35 -1.85 -9.54 1.07
N SER A 36 -0.93 -9.99 0.21
CA SER A 36 -1.06 -11.25 -0.54
C SER A 36 -1.29 -12.47 0.35
N TRP A 37 -0.79 -12.44 1.58
CA TRP A 37 -0.98 -13.49 2.59
C TRP A 37 -2.34 -13.43 3.30
N LEU A 38 -3.05 -12.30 3.26
CA LEU A 38 -4.35 -12.12 3.94
C LEU A 38 -5.48 -12.85 3.23
N GLN A 39 -5.39 -13.08 1.91
CA GLN A 39 -6.43 -13.77 1.14
C GLN A 39 -7.85 -13.26 1.48
N ASN A 40 -8.78 -14.16 1.82
CA ASN A 40 -10.16 -13.86 2.22
C ASN A 40 -10.34 -13.63 3.74
N ALA A 41 -9.24 -13.45 4.50
CA ALA A 41 -9.33 -13.26 5.95
C ALA A 41 -9.99 -11.92 6.32
N VAL A 42 -9.84 -10.90 5.47
CA VAL A 42 -10.48 -9.60 5.60
C VAL A 42 -10.86 -9.09 4.21
N GLU A 43 -11.78 -8.13 4.15
CA GLU A 43 -12.17 -7.48 2.91
C GLU A 43 -11.03 -6.58 2.38
N LEU A 44 -10.66 -6.79 1.12
CA LEU A 44 -9.68 -5.98 0.40
C LEU A 44 -10.36 -5.29 -0.78
N ASN A 45 -9.92 -4.07 -1.12
CA ASN A 45 -10.33 -3.43 -2.37
C ASN A 45 -9.61 -4.01 -3.59
N GLU A 46 -9.97 -3.53 -4.78
CA GLU A 46 -9.35 -3.95 -6.06
C GLU A 46 -7.83 -3.71 -6.13
N ARG A 47 -7.29 -2.83 -5.27
CA ARG A 47 -5.86 -2.53 -5.16
C ARG A 47 -5.15 -3.36 -4.08
N GLY A 48 -5.87 -4.28 -3.44
CA GLY A 48 -5.34 -5.13 -2.36
C GLY A 48 -5.19 -4.41 -1.02
N GLU A 49 -5.79 -3.24 -0.83
CA GLU A 49 -5.76 -2.51 0.44
C GLU A 49 -6.85 -3.03 1.39
N VAL A 50 -6.54 -3.12 2.68
CA VAL A 50 -7.50 -3.55 3.72
C VAL A 50 -8.56 -2.48 3.92
N MET A 51 -9.83 -2.85 3.72
CA MET A 51 -10.96 -1.97 3.97
C MET A 51 -11.16 -1.78 5.47
N ILE A 52 -11.22 -0.52 5.92
CA ILE A 52 -11.42 -0.20 7.33
C ILE A 52 -12.51 0.84 7.55
N ASN A 53 -13.10 0.84 8.75
CA ASN A 53 -13.98 1.92 9.20
C ASN A 53 -13.19 3.02 9.94
N ARG A 54 -13.91 3.97 10.57
CA ARG A 54 -13.32 5.10 11.32
C ARG A 54 -12.51 4.69 12.55
N ASP A 55 -12.73 3.47 13.05
CA ASP A 55 -12.06 2.92 14.22
C ASP A 55 -10.87 2.03 13.83
N ASN A 56 -10.48 2.05 12.55
CA ASN A 56 -9.48 1.15 11.97
C ASN A 56 -9.86 -0.34 12.05
N ALA A 57 -11.14 -0.65 12.30
CA ALA A 57 -11.66 -2.00 12.32
C ALA A 57 -11.94 -2.50 10.90
N THR A 58 -11.65 -3.77 10.65
CA THR A 58 -11.98 -4.46 9.39
C THR A 58 -13.42 -4.98 9.42
N ASN A 59 -13.83 -5.70 8.36
CA ASN A 59 -15.10 -6.43 8.34
C ASN A 59 -15.15 -7.61 9.34
N VAL A 60 -14.01 -8.06 9.88
CA VAL A 60 -13.94 -9.15 10.86
C VAL A 60 -13.76 -8.58 12.27
N PRO A 61 -14.69 -8.89 13.21
CA PRO A 61 -14.57 -8.44 14.59
C PRO A 61 -13.25 -8.87 15.24
N GLY A 62 -12.60 -7.94 15.93
CA GLY A 62 -11.31 -8.17 16.60
C GLY A 62 -10.09 -8.03 15.68
N ILE A 63 -10.28 -7.82 14.38
CA ILE A 63 -9.18 -7.56 13.43
C ILE A 63 -9.19 -6.07 13.05
N PHE A 64 -8.03 -5.44 13.25
CA PHE A 64 -7.77 -4.03 12.98
C PHE A 64 -6.59 -3.88 12.03
N ALA A 65 -6.58 -2.83 11.22
CA ALA A 65 -5.49 -2.54 10.29
C ALA A 65 -5.14 -1.04 10.30
N ALA A 66 -3.87 -0.71 10.10
CA ALA A 66 -3.38 0.66 10.17
C ALA A 66 -2.24 0.93 9.18
N GLY A 67 -2.15 2.18 8.74
CA GLY A 67 -1.11 2.66 7.84
C GLY A 67 -1.33 2.26 6.39
N ASP A 68 -0.26 2.25 5.61
CA ASP A 68 -0.32 2.17 4.14
C ASP A 68 -1.01 0.93 3.58
N VAL A 69 -1.12 -0.13 4.40
CA VAL A 69 -1.83 -1.38 4.07
C VAL A 69 -3.34 -1.20 3.92
N THR A 70 -3.90 -0.12 4.48
CA THR A 70 -5.34 0.17 4.51
C THR A 70 -5.79 1.01 3.33
N ASP A 71 -7.10 1.13 3.11
CA ASP A 71 -7.72 2.01 2.11
C ASP A 71 -7.61 3.52 2.44
N GLN A 72 -6.84 3.91 3.46
CA GLN A 72 -6.55 5.30 3.75
C GLN A 72 -5.90 6.00 2.53
N LYS A 73 -6.49 7.13 2.13
CA LYS A 73 -6.06 7.90 0.96
C LYS A 73 -4.60 8.36 1.02
N ASN A 74 -4.14 8.80 2.20
CA ASN A 74 -2.84 9.45 2.34
C ASN A 74 -1.82 8.49 2.98
N LYS A 75 -0.67 8.30 2.32
CA LYS A 75 0.37 7.34 2.69
C LYS A 75 1.59 8.05 3.26
N GLN A 76 1.42 8.69 4.42
CA GLN A 76 2.46 9.50 5.07
C GLN A 76 2.78 8.95 6.45
N ILE A 77 4.04 9.08 6.88
CA ILE A 77 4.53 8.54 8.15
C ILE A 77 3.64 8.97 9.33
N ILE A 78 3.35 10.27 9.44
CA ILE A 78 2.53 10.79 10.55
C ILE A 78 1.07 10.30 10.51
N ILE A 79 0.55 10.04 9.31
CA ILE A 79 -0.82 9.53 9.13
C ILE A 79 -0.87 8.07 9.56
N SER A 80 0.12 7.28 9.16
CA SER A 80 0.27 5.89 9.57
C SER A 80 0.48 5.75 11.08
N MET A 81 1.22 6.68 11.72
CA MET A 81 1.35 6.74 13.18
C MET A 81 0.00 7.01 13.87
N GLY A 82 -0.78 7.98 13.38
CA GLY A 82 -2.11 8.26 13.91
C GLY A 82 -3.09 7.10 13.74
N ALA A 83 -3.07 6.46 12.57
CA ALA A 83 -3.85 5.25 12.29
C ALA A 83 -3.48 4.10 13.22
N GLY A 84 -2.18 3.91 13.49
CA GLY A 84 -1.69 2.89 14.41
C GLY A 84 -2.16 3.11 15.85
N ALA A 85 -2.12 4.36 16.33
CA ALA A 85 -2.65 4.71 17.64
C ALA A 85 -4.16 4.45 17.74
N ASN A 86 -4.92 4.85 16.71
CA ASN A 86 -6.37 4.62 16.67
C ASN A 86 -6.72 3.12 16.66
N ALA A 87 -6.04 2.32 15.82
CA ALA A 87 -6.23 0.87 15.76
C ALA A 87 -5.90 0.20 17.11
N ALA A 88 -4.79 0.60 17.75
CA ALA A 88 -4.38 0.02 19.03
C ALA A 88 -5.38 0.30 20.16
N LEU A 89 -5.88 1.53 20.27
CA LEU A 89 -6.88 1.90 21.28
C LEU A 89 -8.21 1.16 21.07
N ASN A 90 -8.67 1.05 19.82
CA ASN A 90 -9.90 0.33 19.52
C ASN A 90 -9.76 -1.19 19.69
N ALA A 91 -8.59 -1.76 19.38
CA ALA A 91 -8.29 -3.16 19.67
C ALA A 91 -8.27 -3.44 21.17
N PHE A 92 -7.68 -2.53 21.96
CA PHE A 92 -7.70 -2.62 23.42
C PHE A 92 -9.13 -2.55 23.98
N ASP A 93 -9.93 -1.59 23.51
CA ASP A 93 -11.33 -1.46 23.91
C ASP A 93 -12.14 -2.72 23.52
N TYR A 94 -11.87 -3.32 22.35
CA TYR A 94 -12.48 -4.57 21.94
C TYR A 94 -12.16 -5.73 22.91
N ILE A 95 -10.91 -5.83 23.38
CA ILE A 95 -10.46 -6.89 24.30
C ILE A 95 -11.07 -6.74 25.70
N ILE A 96 -11.27 -5.51 26.18
CA ILE A 96 -11.76 -5.28 27.56
C ILE A 96 -13.28 -5.36 27.64
N ARG A 97 -13.99 -5.06 26.55
CA ARG A 97 -15.46 -4.97 26.54
C ARG A 97 -16.14 -6.18 25.91
N ASN A 98 -15.39 -7.18 25.46
CA ASN A 98 -15.90 -8.47 24.96
C ASN A 98 -15.18 -9.63 25.66
#